data_AF-A0A7C5R2U9-F1
#
_entry.id   AF-A0A7C5R2U9-F1
#
_cell.length_a   1.000
_cell.length_b   1.000
_cell.length_c   1.000
_cell.angle_alpha   90.00
_cell.angle_beta   90.00
_cell.angle_gamma   90.00
#
_symmetry.space_group_name_H-M   'P 1'
#
loop_
_entity.id
_entity.type
_entity.pdbx_description
1 polymer ?
#
loop_
_entity_poly.entity_id
_entity_poly.type
_entity_poly.pdbx_seq_one_letter_code
_entity_poly.pdbx_strand_id
1 'polypeptide(L)'
;EKRLLSSEDLLSFAPHLGKRNLPAIMETPGDMAENLQEREILYKFLFEMKQDMNDMKNLIIELVRKNNLAMPEPGTYRGLSTTTSTPYPKMPQPDRPGFPTPSTKGKDPGKPILLDTNHNQYQETEIVEESLKLEDMEKELISKALKKHNNRRKEAAEDLGISERTLYRKIKEYQLQ
;
A
#
# COMPACT_ATOMS: atom_id res chain seq x y z
N GLU A 1 -47.40 -8.27 -35.64
CA GLU A 1 -46.51 -7.14 -35.30
C GLU A 1 -45.15 -7.68 -34.85
N LYS A 2 -44.05 -7.29 -35.50
CA LYS A 2 -42.70 -7.60 -34.99
C LYS A 2 -42.27 -6.44 -34.10
N ARG A 3 -42.31 -6.65 -32.78
CA ARG A 3 -41.96 -5.64 -31.75
C ARG A 3 -40.48 -5.68 -31.32
N LEU A 4 -39.64 -6.38 -32.07
CA LEU A 4 -38.21 -6.52 -31.77
C LEU A 4 -37.42 -5.81 -32.86
N LEU A 5 -36.67 -4.77 -32.47
CA LEU A 5 -35.75 -4.05 -33.34
C LEU A 5 -34.37 -4.75 -33.32
N SER A 6 -33.84 -5.04 -34.50
CA SER A 6 -32.48 -5.55 -34.68
C SER A 6 -31.45 -4.41 -34.68
N SER A 7 -30.19 -4.73 -34.40
CA SER A 7 -29.07 -3.78 -34.54
C SER A 7 -28.95 -3.23 -35.97
N GLU A 8 -29.27 -4.06 -36.96
CA GLU A 8 -29.27 -3.68 -38.38
C GLU A 8 -30.38 -2.65 -38.67
N ASP A 9 -31.55 -2.83 -38.06
CA ASP A 9 -32.67 -1.89 -38.20
C ASP A 9 -32.29 -0.53 -37.62
N LEU A 10 -31.64 -0.50 -36.44
CA LEU A 10 -31.18 0.73 -35.79
C LEU A 10 -30.10 1.47 -36.60
N LEU A 11 -29.21 0.74 -37.27
CA LEU A 11 -28.20 1.30 -38.18
C LEU A 11 -28.83 1.95 -39.42
N SER A 12 -29.95 1.39 -39.92
CA SER A 12 -30.68 1.97 -41.05
C SER A 12 -31.36 3.31 -40.71
N PHE A 13 -31.91 3.44 -39.50
CA PHE A 13 -32.56 4.67 -39.04
C PHE A 13 -31.58 5.75 -38.57
N ALA A 14 -30.42 5.35 -38.04
CA ALA A 14 -29.42 6.25 -37.50
C ALA A 14 -27.99 5.75 -37.83
N PRO A 15 -27.48 6.04 -39.04
CA PRO A 15 -26.19 5.52 -39.52
C PRO A 15 -24.98 6.05 -38.75
N HIS A 16 -25.16 7.09 -37.93
CA HIS A 16 -24.11 7.63 -37.06
C HIS A 16 -23.88 6.76 -35.81
N LEU A 17 -24.81 5.88 -35.42
CA LEU A 17 -24.61 4.92 -34.32
C LEU A 17 -23.49 3.91 -34.59
N GLY A 18 -23.20 3.64 -35.87
CA GLY A 18 -22.06 2.82 -36.27
C GLY A 18 -20.71 3.53 -36.11
N LYS A 19 -20.70 4.87 -36.00
CA LYS A 19 -19.47 5.66 -35.81
C LYS A 19 -19.18 5.77 -34.31
N ARG A 20 -18.32 4.88 -33.81
CA ARG A 20 -17.79 4.97 -32.45
C ARG A 20 -16.76 6.11 -32.37
N ASN A 21 -17.21 7.30 -32.01
CA ASN A 21 -16.34 8.43 -31.64
C ASN A 21 -15.94 8.34 -30.15
N LEU A 22 -15.62 7.14 -29.69
CA LEU A 22 -15.13 6.95 -28.32
C LEU A 22 -13.67 7.40 -28.31
N PRO A 23 -13.22 8.14 -27.28
CA PRO A 23 -11.81 8.41 -27.10
C PRO A 23 -11.08 7.06 -27.01
N ALA A 24 -10.21 6.79 -27.97
CA ALA A 24 -9.25 5.70 -27.89
C ALA A 24 -7.96 6.27 -27.30
N ILE A 25 -7.36 5.57 -26.34
CA ILE A 25 -5.99 5.87 -25.92
C ILE A 25 -5.10 5.62 -27.13
N MET A 26 -4.54 6.70 -27.67
CA MET A 26 -3.57 6.66 -28.75
C MET A 26 -2.22 6.39 -28.09
N GLU A 27 -1.84 5.12 -27.97
CA GLU A 27 -0.51 4.75 -27.47
C GLU A 27 0.50 5.19 -28.53
N THR A 28 1.29 6.22 -28.24
CA THR A 28 2.39 6.55 -29.16
C THR A 28 3.43 5.44 -29.10
N PRO A 29 4.13 5.11 -30.21
CA PRO A 29 5.14 4.06 -30.20
C PRO A 29 6.28 4.28 -29.19
N GLY A 30 6.50 5.54 -28.76
CA GLY A 30 7.43 5.91 -27.69
C GLY A 30 6.90 5.58 -26.29
N ASP A 31 5.63 5.86 -26.00
CA ASP A 31 5.02 5.61 -24.70
C ASP A 31 4.96 4.12 -24.33
N MET A 32 4.86 3.23 -25.32
CA MET A 32 4.93 1.78 -25.08
C MET A 32 6.30 1.37 -24.54
N ALA A 33 7.39 1.87 -25.15
CA ALA A 33 8.74 1.55 -24.72
C ALA A 33 9.04 2.09 -23.32
N GLU A 34 8.55 3.29 -22.99
CA GLU A 34 8.68 3.85 -21.63
C GLU A 34 7.85 3.04 -20.62
N ASN A 35 6.60 2.68 -20.94
CA ASN A 35 5.79 1.79 -20.07
C ASN A 35 6.42 0.41 -19.88
N LEU A 36 7.06 -0.15 -20.91
CA LEU A 36 7.81 -1.41 -20.83
C LEU A 36 9.02 -1.28 -19.88
N GLN A 37 9.77 -0.18 -19.98
CA GLN A 37 10.90 0.10 -19.09
C GLN A 37 10.46 0.33 -17.64
N GLU A 38 9.40 1.09 -17.41
CA GLU A 38 8.83 1.29 -16.07
C GLU A 38 8.39 -0.03 -15.46
N ARG A 39 7.76 -0.91 -16.26
CA ARG A 39 7.36 -2.24 -15.80
C ARG A 39 8.57 -3.13 -15.45
N GLU A 40 9.65 -3.05 -16.21
CA GLU A 40 10.90 -3.76 -15.90
C GLU A 40 11.53 -3.25 -14.59
N ILE A 41 11.55 -1.93 -14.37
CA ILE A 41 12.03 -1.32 -13.12
C ILE A 41 11.18 -1.79 -11.93
N LEU A 42 9.85 -1.77 -12.07
CA LEU A 42 8.92 -2.24 -11.03
C LEU A 42 9.15 -3.71 -10.68
N TYR A 43 9.37 -4.57 -11.67
CA TYR A 43 9.66 -5.99 -11.41
C TYR A 43 11.00 -6.21 -10.74
N LYS A 44 12.03 -5.45 -11.13
CA LYS A 44 13.33 -5.49 -10.46
C LYS A 44 13.21 -5.04 -9.00
N PHE A 45 12.47 -3.95 -8.74
CA PHE A 45 12.21 -3.47 -7.39
C PHE A 45 11.44 -4.49 -6.54
N LEU A 46 10.35 -5.07 -7.06
CA LEU A 46 9.59 -6.11 -6.35
C LEU A 46 10.42 -7.36 -6.05
N PHE A 47 11.36 -7.71 -6.94
CA PHE A 47 12.26 -8.82 -6.73
C PHE A 47 13.29 -8.53 -5.63
N GLU A 48 13.86 -7.33 -5.62
CA GLU A 48 14.75 -6.86 -4.55
C GLU A 48 14.00 -6.83 -3.21
N MET A 49 12.78 -6.30 -3.16
CA MET A 49 11.94 -6.34 -1.95
C MET A 49 11.64 -7.76 -1.46
N LYS A 50 11.43 -8.71 -2.39
CA LYS A 50 11.23 -10.12 -2.04
C LYS A 50 12.49 -10.71 -1.40
N GLN A 51 13.67 -10.32 -1.87
CA GLN A 51 14.94 -10.70 -1.25
C GLN A 51 15.07 -10.09 0.14
N ASP A 52 14.82 -8.78 0.28
CA ASP A 52 14.88 -8.08 1.57
C ASP A 52 13.92 -8.68 2.60
N MET A 53 12.71 -9.08 2.20
CA MET A 53 11.76 -9.78 3.09
C MET A 53 12.26 -11.14 3.54
N ASN A 54 12.97 -11.88 2.66
CA ASN A 54 13.59 -13.15 3.05
C ASN A 54 14.74 -12.93 4.03
N ASP A 55 15.55 -11.89 3.82
CA ASP A 55 16.65 -11.55 4.72
C ASP A 55 16.13 -11.10 6.09
N MET A 56 15.06 -10.29 6.11
CA MET A 56 14.36 -9.90 7.34
C MET A 56 13.77 -11.12 8.06
N LYS A 57 13.13 -12.04 7.33
CA LYS A 57 12.61 -13.28 7.91
C LYS A 57 13.74 -14.10 8.54
N ASN A 58 14.89 -14.21 7.88
CA ASN A 58 16.05 -14.91 8.41
C ASN A 58 16.59 -14.22 9.68
N LEU A 59 16.72 -12.89 9.68
CA LEU A 59 17.14 -12.11 10.84
C LEU A 59 16.19 -12.30 12.03
N ILE A 60 14.87 -12.28 11.79
CA ILE A 60 13.86 -12.53 12.82
C ILE A 60 14.00 -13.95 13.36
N ILE A 61 14.16 -14.95 12.48
CA ILE A 61 14.38 -16.34 12.91
C ILE A 61 15.65 -16.45 13.77
N GLU A 62 16.74 -15.76 13.42
CA GLU A 62 17.95 -15.72 14.23
C GLU A 62 17.75 -15.03 15.57
N LEU A 63 17.05 -13.90 15.62
CA LEU A 63 16.74 -13.17 16.85
C LEU A 63 15.85 -13.98 17.79
N VAL A 64 14.84 -14.66 17.22
CA VAL A 64 13.95 -15.55 17.95
C VAL A 64 14.72 -16.71 18.55
N ARG A 65 15.63 -17.33 17.78
CA ARG A 65 16.53 -18.39 18.26
C ARG A 65 17.49 -17.90 19.36
N LYS A 66 18.10 -16.73 19.19
CA LYS A 66 19.04 -16.15 20.18
C LYS A 66 18.37 -15.75 21.49
N ASN A 67 17.11 -15.30 21.45
CA ASN A 67 16.37 -14.82 22.62
C ASN A 67 15.35 -15.83 23.16
N ASN A 68 15.37 -17.09 22.71
CA ASN A 68 14.44 -18.15 23.15
C ASN A 68 12.94 -17.73 23.08
N LEU A 69 12.58 -16.93 22.08
CA LEU A 69 11.20 -16.47 21.88
C LEU A 69 10.37 -17.62 21.26
N ALA A 70 9.15 -17.84 21.75
CA ALA A 70 8.23 -18.81 21.17
C ALA A 70 7.47 -18.17 19.99
N MET A 71 7.64 -18.72 18.79
CA MET A 71 6.92 -18.27 17.59
C MET A 71 5.62 -19.09 17.43
N PRO A 72 4.48 -18.49 17.03
CA PRO A 72 3.31 -19.25 16.62
C PRO A 72 3.61 -19.99 15.31
N GLU A 73 3.16 -21.25 15.22
CA GLU A 73 3.45 -22.19 14.14
C GLU A 73 3.34 -21.57 12.72
N PRO A 74 4.29 -21.86 11.81
CA PRO A 74 4.39 -21.23 10.48
C PRO A 74 3.21 -21.55 9.53
N GLY A 75 2.28 -22.42 9.93
CA GLY A 75 1.05 -22.71 9.18
C GLY A 75 -0.04 -21.65 9.30
N THR A 76 0.01 -20.79 10.32
CA THR A 76 -1.09 -19.86 10.65
C THR A 76 -1.24 -18.69 9.67
N TYR A 77 -0.20 -18.39 8.89
CA TYR A 77 -0.15 -17.21 8.00
C TYR A 77 -0.35 -17.55 6.51
N ARG A 78 -0.51 -18.84 6.18
CA ARG A 78 -0.66 -19.29 4.78
C ARG A 78 -2.02 -18.96 4.17
N GLY A 79 -2.99 -18.54 4.98
CA GLY A 79 -4.32 -18.11 4.53
C GLY A 79 -4.37 -16.74 3.85
N LEU A 80 -3.30 -15.94 3.91
CA LEU A 80 -3.26 -14.61 3.30
C LEU A 80 -2.53 -14.58 1.93
N SER A 81 -1.97 -15.71 1.50
CA SER A 81 -1.29 -15.82 0.20
C SER A 81 -2.09 -16.70 -0.75
N THR A 82 -2.45 -16.14 -1.91
CA THR A 82 -2.96 -16.77 -3.15
C THR A 82 -4.47 -17.01 -3.28
N THR A 83 -5.23 -15.95 -3.55
CA THR A 83 -6.44 -16.05 -4.40
C THR A 83 -6.14 -15.49 -5.80
N THR A 84 -5.18 -16.08 -6.50
CA THR A 84 -5.17 -16.06 -7.96
C THR A 84 -6.01 -17.24 -8.43
N SER A 85 -7.31 -17.01 -8.65
CA SER A 85 -8.09 -17.62 -9.74
C SER A 85 -9.58 -17.28 -9.66
N THR A 86 -10.10 -16.87 -10.82
CA THR A 86 -11.50 -16.77 -11.27
C THR A 86 -12.24 -15.43 -11.07
N PRO A 87 -12.62 -14.75 -12.17
CA PRO A 87 -13.53 -13.62 -12.18
C PRO A 87 -14.93 -14.08 -12.62
N TYR A 88 -15.74 -14.64 -11.71
CA TYR A 88 -17.19 -14.76 -11.93
C TYR A 88 -17.94 -14.67 -10.59
N PRO A 89 -18.90 -13.76 -10.43
CA PRO A 89 -19.81 -13.79 -9.29
C PRO A 89 -20.82 -14.94 -9.48
N LYS A 90 -20.82 -15.92 -8.57
CA LYS A 90 -21.90 -16.92 -8.46
C LYS A 90 -23.17 -16.22 -7.95
N MET A 91 -24.25 -16.29 -8.73
CA MET A 91 -25.57 -15.83 -8.31
C MET A 91 -26.14 -16.77 -7.21
N PRO A 92 -26.93 -16.26 -6.24
CA PRO A 92 -27.58 -17.10 -5.24
C PRO A 92 -28.75 -17.89 -5.85
N GLN A 93 -28.78 -19.21 -5.65
CA GLN A 93 -29.97 -20.03 -5.89
C GLN A 93 -30.85 -20.02 -4.63
N PRO A 94 -32.19 -19.92 -4.75
CA PRO A 94 -33.08 -19.87 -3.60
C PRO A 94 -33.30 -21.26 -2.97
N ASP A 95 -33.51 -21.23 -1.67
CA ASP A 95 -33.54 -22.33 -0.71
C ASP A 95 -34.53 -23.46 -1.03
N ARG A 96 -34.07 -24.70 -0.88
CA ARG A 96 -34.92 -25.90 -0.74
C ARG A 96 -34.91 -26.37 0.72
N PRO A 97 -36.08 -26.62 1.35
CA PRO A 97 -36.13 -27.03 2.75
C PRO A 97 -36.04 -28.56 2.94
N GLY A 98 -35.15 -28.96 3.85
CA GLY A 98 -35.41 -30.02 4.86
C GLY A 98 -34.65 -31.34 4.74
N PHE A 99 -33.75 -31.61 5.71
CA PHE A 99 -33.78 -32.75 6.65
C PHE A 99 -32.84 -32.44 7.85
N PRO A 100 -33.23 -32.75 9.11
CA PRO A 100 -32.41 -32.46 10.28
C PRO A 100 -31.43 -33.61 10.58
N THR A 101 -30.15 -33.30 10.79
CA THR A 101 -29.16 -34.23 11.37
C THR A 101 -28.72 -33.74 12.76
N PRO A 102 -28.35 -34.66 13.68
CA PRO A 102 -28.22 -34.37 15.09
C PRO A 102 -26.91 -33.65 15.44
N SER A 103 -27.00 -32.80 16.46
CA SER A 103 -25.89 -32.11 17.11
C SER A 103 -24.76 -33.06 17.54
N THR A 104 -23.57 -32.88 16.94
CA THR A 104 -22.30 -33.27 17.56
C THR A 104 -21.57 -32.02 18.01
N LYS A 105 -21.34 -31.88 19.31
CA LYS A 105 -20.43 -30.88 19.90
C LYS A 105 -19.02 -31.07 19.32
N GLY A 106 -18.73 -30.37 18.24
CA GLY A 106 -17.38 -30.18 17.69
C GLY A 106 -17.04 -28.69 17.72
N LYS A 107 -15.82 -28.36 18.15
CA LYS A 107 -15.26 -27.01 18.03
C LYS A 107 -15.22 -26.63 16.54
N ASP A 108 -16.17 -25.81 16.10
CA ASP A 108 -16.15 -25.22 14.76
C ASP A 108 -15.01 -24.18 14.65
N PRO A 109 -14.08 -24.33 13.70
CA PRO A 109 -13.10 -23.29 13.37
C PRO A 109 -13.70 -22.11 12.58
N GLY A 110 -15.03 -22.04 12.45
CA GLY A 110 -15.74 -21.05 11.63
C GLY A 110 -16.53 -19.99 12.42
N LYS A 111 -16.45 -19.97 13.74
CA LYS A 111 -17.03 -18.87 14.53
C LYS A 111 -16.00 -17.75 14.59
N PRO A 112 -16.31 -16.52 14.16
CA PRO A 112 -15.41 -15.39 14.37
C PRO A 112 -15.14 -15.27 15.87
N ILE A 113 -13.87 -15.20 16.24
CA ILE A 113 -13.48 -14.81 17.59
C ILE A 113 -13.98 -13.38 17.75
N LEU A 114 -15.00 -13.17 18.60
CA LEU A 114 -15.35 -11.84 19.05
C LEU A 114 -14.21 -11.39 19.96
N LEU A 115 -13.23 -10.67 19.40
CA LEU A 115 -12.30 -9.91 20.21
C LEU A 115 -13.14 -8.85 20.91
N ASP A 116 -13.22 -8.95 22.23
CA ASP A 116 -13.73 -7.87 23.07
C ASP A 116 -12.91 -6.62 22.73
N THR A 117 -13.55 -5.67 22.06
CA THR A 117 -13.00 -4.40 21.58
C THR A 117 -12.72 -3.47 22.76
N ASN A 118 -11.86 -3.90 23.67
CA ASN A 118 -11.14 -3.04 24.60
C ASN A 118 -9.72 -2.82 24.07
N HIS A 119 -9.63 -2.34 22.82
CA HIS A 119 -8.37 -1.91 22.19
C HIS A 119 -8.50 -0.45 21.76
N ASN A 120 -8.66 0.44 22.74
CA ASN A 120 -8.39 1.87 22.60
C ASN A 120 -6.88 2.18 22.64
N GLN A 121 -6.05 1.34 22.01
CA GLN A 121 -4.59 1.49 22.01
C GLN A 121 -3.98 1.48 20.60
N TYR A 122 -4.73 1.92 19.60
CA TYR A 122 -4.12 2.36 18.35
C TYR A 122 -3.91 3.87 18.44
N GLN A 123 -2.67 4.30 18.61
CA GLN A 123 -2.30 5.70 18.41
C GLN A 123 -2.52 6.02 16.93
N GLU A 124 -3.42 6.95 16.67
CA GLU A 124 -3.64 7.54 15.36
C GLU A 124 -2.32 8.17 14.89
N THR A 125 -1.70 7.57 13.86
CA THR A 125 -0.52 8.14 13.23
C THR A 125 -0.97 9.30 12.34
N GLU A 126 -0.84 10.52 12.84
CA GLU A 126 -1.05 11.74 12.07
C GLU A 126 -0.04 11.76 10.91
N ILE A 127 -0.54 11.61 9.67
CA ILE A 127 0.26 11.77 8.47
C ILE A 127 0.44 13.27 8.28
N VAL A 128 1.51 13.83 8.83
CA VAL A 128 1.89 15.22 8.57
C VAL A 128 2.35 15.28 7.11
N GLU A 129 1.52 15.89 6.25
CA GLU A 129 1.90 16.21 4.88
C GLU A 129 3.07 17.21 4.94
N GLU A 130 4.30 16.73 4.71
CA GLU A 130 5.46 17.60 4.59
C GLU A 130 5.23 18.58 3.42
N SER A 131 5.29 19.88 3.69
CA SER A 131 5.20 20.87 2.61
C SER A 131 6.38 20.65 1.66
N LEU A 132 6.11 20.46 0.36
CA LEU A 132 7.13 20.25 -0.69
C LEU A 132 8.13 21.42 -0.87
N LYS A 133 8.05 22.45 -0.02
CA LYS A 133 8.94 23.60 -0.07
C LYS A 133 10.26 23.26 0.61
N LEU A 134 11.33 23.32 -0.17
CA LEU A 134 12.70 23.06 0.29
C LEU A 134 13.09 23.91 1.52
N GLU A 135 12.61 25.16 1.56
CA GLU A 135 12.87 26.09 2.67
C GLU A 135 12.24 25.63 4.00
N ASP A 136 11.03 25.07 3.94
CA ASP A 136 10.33 24.58 5.13
C ASP A 136 11.01 23.31 5.68
N MET A 137 11.38 22.38 4.79
CA MET A 137 12.13 21.17 5.15
C MET A 137 13.49 21.53 5.78
N GLU A 138 14.19 22.51 5.21
CA GLU A 138 15.46 22.97 5.74
C GLU A 138 15.31 23.58 7.13
N LYS A 139 14.29 24.41 7.35
CA LYS A 139 13.96 24.98 8.66
C LYS A 139 13.70 23.90 9.70
N GLU A 140 12.95 22.86 9.34
CA GLU A 140 12.69 21.72 10.20
C GLU A 140 13.94 20.92 10.55
N LEU A 141 14.78 20.61 9.56
CA LEU A 141 16.03 19.86 9.75
C LEU A 141 16.96 20.61 10.69
N ILE A 142 17.11 21.93 10.49
CA ILE A 142 17.90 22.78 11.37
C ILE A 142 17.33 22.81 12.79
N SER A 143 16.00 22.90 12.94
CA SER A 143 15.35 22.85 14.24
C SER A 143 15.57 21.52 14.96
N LYS A 144 15.43 20.39 14.24
CA LYS A 144 15.64 19.03 14.77
C LYS A 144 17.09 18.82 15.19
N ALA A 145 18.07 19.23 14.38
CA ALA A 145 19.49 19.13 14.70
C ALA A 145 19.88 19.99 15.92
N LEU A 146 19.37 21.22 16.01
CA LEU A 146 19.61 22.08 17.17
C LEU A 146 19.00 21.51 18.46
N LYS A 147 17.79 20.95 18.39
CA LYS A 147 17.18 20.27 19.54
C LYS A 147 17.98 19.03 19.97
N LYS A 148 18.39 18.20 19.01
CA LYS A 148 19.19 16.97 19.24
C LYS A 148 20.51 17.28 19.96
N HIS A 149 21.17 18.38 19.60
CA HIS A 149 22.46 18.77 20.17
C HIS A 149 22.37 19.84 21.27
N ASN A 150 21.19 20.12 21.83
CA ASN A 150 20.96 21.13 22.87
C ASN A 150 21.50 22.53 22.51
N ASN A 151 21.21 23.01 21.29
CA ASN A 151 21.68 24.27 20.72
C ASN A 151 23.21 24.39 20.55
N ARG A 152 23.98 23.29 20.64
CA ARG A 152 25.41 23.29 20.32
C ARG A 152 25.60 23.39 18.80
N ARG A 153 25.84 24.61 18.32
CA ARG A 153 25.93 24.95 16.89
C ARG A 153 27.01 24.15 16.15
N LYS A 154 28.17 23.92 16.76
CA LYS A 154 29.26 23.14 16.15
C LYS A 154 28.85 21.70 15.86
N GLU A 155 28.27 21.00 16.84
CA GLU A 155 27.85 19.59 16.68
C GLU A 155 26.64 19.46 15.75
N ALA A 156 25.68 20.38 15.84
CA ALA A 156 24.54 20.41 14.93
C ALA A 156 24.96 20.69 13.48
N ALA A 157 25.96 21.54 13.25
CA ALA A 157 26.48 21.82 11.91
C ALA A 157 27.21 20.60 11.33
N GLU A 158 27.94 19.86 12.16
CA GLU A 158 28.60 18.61 11.79
C GLU A 158 27.58 17.52 11.42
N ASP A 159 26.51 17.36 12.20
CA ASP A 159 25.41 16.41 11.92
C ASP A 159 24.65 16.76 10.63
N LEU A 160 24.51 18.06 10.32
CA LEU A 160 23.91 18.56 9.08
C LEU A 160 24.89 18.58 7.88
N GLY A 161 26.18 18.31 8.09
CA GLY A 161 27.19 18.34 7.03
C GLY A 161 27.49 19.74 6.47
N ILE A 162 27.25 20.80 7.25
CA ILE A 162 27.49 22.20 6.84
C ILE A 162 28.50 22.89 7.77
N SER A 163 29.05 24.02 7.33
CA SER A 163 29.89 24.83 8.21
C SER A 163 29.07 25.51 9.31
N GLU A 164 29.67 25.70 10.49
CA GLU A 164 29.04 26.44 11.59
C GLU A 164 28.60 27.85 11.17
N ARG A 165 29.36 28.51 10.27
CA ARG A 165 29.01 29.81 9.69
C ARG A 165 27.73 29.74 8.85
N THR A 166 27.56 28.68 8.06
CA THR A 166 26.36 28.46 7.26
C THR A 166 25.15 28.23 8.17
N LEU A 167 25.31 27.39 9.20
CA LEU A 167 24.26 27.13 10.18
C LEU A 167 23.84 28.43 10.89
N TYR A 168 24.80 29.24 11.34
CA TYR A 168 24.51 30.52 12.00
C TYR A 168 23.69 31.46 11.12
N ARG A 169 24.01 31.57 9.83
CA ARG A 169 23.26 32.41 8.89
C ARG A 169 21.82 31.92 8.75
N LYS A 170 21.63 30.60 8.58
CA LYS A 170 20.31 29.99 8.41
C LYS A 170 19.44 30.11 9.67
N ILE A 171 20.04 30.01 10.87
CA ILE A 171 19.34 30.28 12.13
C ILE A 171 18.80 31.71 12.18
N LYS A 172 19.60 32.69 11.74
CA LYS A 172 19.21 34.10 11.70
C LYS A 172 18.14 34.38 10.64
N GLU A 173 18.27 33.78 9.47
CA GLU A 173 17.34 33.89 8.34
C GLU A 173 15.95 33.34 8.70
N TYR A 174 15.90 32.17 9.33
CA TYR A 174 14.65 31.50 9.71
C TYR A 174 14.12 31.87 11.09
N GLN A 175 14.79 32.80 11.79
CA GLN A 175 14.41 33.27 13.14
C GLN A 175 14.23 32.10 14.12
N LEU A 176 15.14 31.13 14.07
CA LEU A 176 15.10 29.91 14.89
C LEU A 176 15.73 30.10 16.29
N GLN A 177 16.03 31.35 16.66
CA GLN A 177 16.51 31.79 17.98
C GLN A 177 16.03 33.20 18.31
#